data_AF-A0A2W5HKS6-F1
#
_entry.id   AF-A0A2W5HKS6-F1
#
_cell.length_a   1.000
_cell.length_b   1.000
_cell.length_c   1.000
_cell.angle_alpha   90.00
_cell.angle_beta   90.00
_cell.angle_gamma   90.00
#
_symmetry.space_group_name_H-M   'P 1'
#
loop_
_entity.id
_entity.type
_entity.pdbx_description
1 polymer ?
#
loop_
_entity_poly.entity_id
_entity_poly.type
_entity_poly.pdbx_seq_one_letter_code
_entity_poly.pdbx_strand_id
1 'polypeptide(L)' 'MNFGSNSALDLAADRTEQERQTGIAAVARTLRGAGTVQCEDCSNDIPRERRLALPSATRCIRCQTRHEQRQRDR' A
#
# COMPACT_ATOMS: atom_id res chain seq x y z
N MET A 1 -20.36 41.17 14.91
CA MET A 1 -19.79 40.26 15.93
C MET A 1 -19.24 39.05 15.20
N ASN A 2 -17.91 38.84 15.19
CA ASN A 2 -17.29 37.73 14.48
C ASN A 2 -17.15 36.54 15.44
N PHE A 3 -18.19 35.72 15.51
CA PHE A 3 -18.24 34.55 16.40
C PHE A 3 -17.53 33.37 15.76
N GLY A 4 -16.55 32.82 16.47
CA GLY A 4 -16.15 31.43 16.35
C GLY A 4 -14.88 31.20 15.54
N SER A 5 -13.73 31.25 16.20
CA SER A 5 -12.56 30.53 15.73
C SER A 5 -12.91 29.04 15.69
N ASN A 6 -13.02 28.49 14.48
CA ASN A 6 -13.29 27.07 14.21
C ASN A 6 -12.07 26.18 14.50
N SER A 7 -11.26 26.53 15.49
CA SER A 7 -10.00 25.86 15.82
C SER A 7 -10.16 24.36 16.07
N ALA A 8 -11.30 23.94 16.64
CA ALA A 8 -11.61 22.52 16.81
C ALA A 8 -11.82 21.79 15.48
N LEU A 9 -12.42 22.45 14.48
CA LEU A 9 -12.61 21.90 13.14
C LEU A 9 -11.28 21.87 12.37
N ASP A 10 -10.47 22.92 12.50
CA ASP A 10 -9.14 22.99 11.89
C ASP A 10 -8.25 21.85 12.42
N LEU A 11 -8.24 21.64 13.74
CA LEU A 11 -7.50 20.53 14.38
C LEU A 11 -8.01 19.14 13.94
N ALA A 12 -9.32 18.99 13.70
CA ALA A 12 -9.86 17.74 13.18
C ALA A 12 -9.41 17.48 11.74
N ALA A 13 -9.42 18.50 10.89
CA ALA A 13 -8.95 18.42 9.51
C ALA A 13 -7.46 18.06 9.45
N ASP A 14 -6.64 18.71 10.27
CA ASP A 14 -5.19 18.44 10.35
C ASP A 14 -4.90 16.97 10.72
N ARG A 15 -5.66 16.41 11.68
CA ARG A 15 -5.51 15.00 12.06
C ARG A 15 -5.86 14.05 10.93
N THR A 16 -6.98 14.28 10.24
CA THR A 16 -7.37 13.46 9.08
C THR A 16 -6.30 13.50 7.99
N GLU A 17 -5.72 14.67 7.72
CA GLU A 17 -4.66 14.82 6.74
C GLU A 17 -3.38 14.09 7.16
N GLN A 18 -2.98 14.17 8.44
CA GLN A 18 -1.82 13.45 8.97
C GLN A 18 -2.02 11.92 8.86
N GLU A 19 -3.20 11.41 9.19
CA GLU A 19 -3.54 9.98 9.06
C GLU A 19 -3.44 9.53 7.59
N ARG A 20 -4.02 10.32 6.67
CA ARG A 20 -3.97 10.06 5.23
C ARG A 20 -2.53 10.02 4.72
N GLN A 21 -1.73 11.04 5.06
CA GLN A 21 -0.32 11.10 4.66
C GLN A 21 0.48 9.93 5.22
N THR A 22 0.22 9.55 6.48
CA THR A 22 0.88 8.41 7.13
C THR A 22 0.57 7.10 6.40
N GLY A 23 -0.69 6.87 6.04
CA GLY A 23 -1.11 5.69 5.26
C GLY A 23 -0.45 5.63 3.88
N ILE A 24 -0.46 6.75 3.15
CA ILE A 24 0.21 6.84 1.84
C ILE A 24 1.71 6.59 1.96
N ALA A 25 2.37 7.19 2.95
CA ALA A 25 3.80 7.01 3.17
C ALA A 25 4.15 5.55 3.51
N ALA A 26 3.29 4.87 4.27
CA ALA A 26 3.47 3.45 4.58
C ALA A 26 3.44 2.57 3.33
N VAL A 27 2.43 2.74 2.47
CA VAL A 27 2.33 1.99 1.19
C VAL A 27 3.45 2.38 0.23
N ALA A 28 3.81 3.66 0.15
CA ALA A 28 4.91 4.11 -0.71
C ALA A 28 6.26 3.49 -0.32
N ARG A 29 6.49 3.19 0.97
CA ARG A 29 7.71 2.49 1.41
C ARG A 29 7.74 1.05 0.95
N THR A 30 6.61 0.32 0.98
CA THR A 30 6.58 -1.09 0.56
C THR A 30 6.82 -1.25 -0.94
N LEU A 31 6.38 -0.27 -1.75
CA LEU A 31 6.56 -0.27 -3.20
C LEU A 31 7.99 0.09 -3.67
N ARG A 32 8.83 0.65 -2.78
CA ARG A 32 10.23 0.99 -3.11
C ARG A 32 11.19 -0.20 -2.94
N GLY A 33 10.75 -1.29 -2.31
CA GLY A 33 11.58 -2.46 -2.10
C GLY A 33 11.93 -3.18 -3.40
N ALA A 34 13.05 -3.91 -3.41
CA ALA A 34 13.37 -4.84 -4.48
C ALA A 34 12.48 -6.08 -4.36
N GLY A 35 11.84 -6.47 -5.47
CA GLY A 35 11.12 -7.73 -5.58
C GLY A 35 12.04 -8.93 -5.72
N THR A 36 11.45 -10.09 -5.97
CA THR A 36 12.19 -11.35 -6.14
C THR A 36 12.08 -11.88 -7.56
N VAL A 37 13.00 -12.77 -7.94
CA VAL A 37 12.90 -13.50 -9.21
C VAL A 37 12.00 -14.72 -9.07
N GLN A 38 12.01 -15.38 -7.90
CA GLN A 38 11.14 -16.51 -7.58
C GLN A 38 10.02 -16.11 -6.64
N CYS A 39 8.84 -16.65 -6.89
CA CYS A 39 7.65 -16.45 -6.06
C CYS A 39 7.86 -17.08 -4.67
N GLU A 40 7.65 -16.29 -3.62
CA GLU A 40 7.80 -16.79 -2.23
C GLU A 40 6.78 -17.86 -1.82
N ASP A 41 5.64 -17.95 -2.52
CA ASP A 41 4.56 -18.88 -2.16
C ASP A 41 4.61 -20.22 -2.91
N CYS A 42 5.08 -20.21 -4.17
CA CYS A 42 5.02 -21.40 -5.04
C CYS A 42 6.33 -21.75 -5.73
N SER A 43 7.41 -21.02 -5.42
CA SER A 43 8.78 -21.23 -5.91
C SER A 43 8.99 -21.18 -7.44
N ASN A 44 7.93 -20.87 -8.20
CA ASN A 44 8.03 -20.63 -9.65
C ASN A 44 8.60 -19.23 -9.93
N ASP A 45 9.25 -19.08 -11.07
CA ASP A 45 9.74 -17.78 -11.52
C ASP A 45 8.62 -16.76 -11.74
N ILE A 46 8.87 -15.52 -11.32
CA ILE A 46 8.00 -14.38 -11.54
C ILE A 46 8.22 -13.86 -12.97
N PRO A 47 7.17 -13.80 -13.82
CA PRO A 47 7.28 -13.35 -15.19
C PRO A 47 7.95 -11.98 -15.29
N ARG A 48 8.79 -11.80 -16.32
CA ARG A 48 9.51 -10.54 -16.55
C ARG A 48 8.57 -9.34 -16.62
N GLU A 49 7.44 -9.48 -17.31
CA GLU A 49 6.40 -8.46 -17.43
C GLU A 49 5.90 -7.98 -16.06
N ARG A 50 5.71 -8.92 -15.11
CA ARG A 50 5.29 -8.59 -13.75
C ARG A 50 6.38 -7.84 -12.98
N ARG A 51 7.63 -8.25 -13.12
CA ARG A 51 8.78 -7.56 -12.49
C ARG A 51 9.02 -6.17 -13.06
N LEU A 52 8.69 -5.93 -14.33
CA LEU A 52 8.75 -4.60 -14.93
C LEU A 52 7.59 -3.71 -14.47
N ALA A 53 6.37 -4.24 -14.44
CA ALA A 53 5.20 -3.49 -14.02
C ALA A 53 5.20 -3.18 -12.52
N LEU A 54 5.71 -4.09 -11.70
CA LEU A 54 5.84 -3.93 -10.26
C LEU A 54 7.21 -4.47 -9.80
N PRO A 55 8.25 -3.62 -9.78
CA PRO A 55 9.61 -4.00 -9.39
C PRO A 55 9.73 -4.57 -7.97
N SER A 56 8.78 -4.22 -7.09
CA SER A 56 8.71 -4.71 -5.71
C SER A 56 7.95 -6.04 -5.55
N ALA A 57 7.54 -6.69 -6.64
CA ALA A 57 6.75 -7.92 -6.57
C ALA A 57 7.57 -9.09 -5.98
N THR A 58 7.05 -9.73 -4.93
CA THR A 58 7.63 -10.96 -4.34
C THR A 58 6.82 -12.23 -4.63
N ARG A 59 5.62 -12.08 -5.20
CA ARG A 59 4.71 -13.16 -5.60
C ARG A 59 4.39 -13.12 -7.09
N CYS A 60 4.18 -14.28 -7.68
CA CYS A 60 3.57 -14.37 -9.01
C CYS A 60 2.12 -13.89 -8.98
N ILE A 61 1.55 -13.52 -10.13
CA ILE A 61 0.20 -12.94 -10.21
C ILE A 61 -0.87 -13.83 -9.58
N ARG A 62 -0.80 -15.15 -9.80
CA ARG A 62 -1.75 -16.13 -9.24
C ARG A 62 -1.70 -16.17 -7.71
N CYS A 63 -0.50 -16.20 -7.13
CA CYS A 63 -0.33 -16.22 -5.68
C CYS A 63 -0.72 -14.87 -5.07
N GLN A 64 -0.38 -13.76 -5.73
CA GLN A 64 -0.79 -12.42 -5.32
C GLN A 64 -2.31 -12.28 -5.27
N THR A 65 -3.05 -12.71 -6.30
CA THR A 65 -4.52 -12.68 -6.32
C THR A 65 -5.12 -13.48 -5.16
N ARG A 66 -4.60 -14.69 -4.90
CA ARG A 66 -5.05 -15.52 -3.76
C ARG A 66 -4.71 -14.90 -2.41
N HIS A 67 -3.56 -14.23 -2.29
CA HIS A 67 -3.19 -13.52 -1.08
C HIS A 67 -4.13 -12.35 -0.82
N GLU A 68 -4.39 -11.51 -1.84
CA GLU A 68 -5.29 -10.37 -1.73
C GLU A 68 -6.73 -10.78 -1.41
N GLN A 69 -7.23 -11.87 -2.01
CA GLN A 69 -8.56 -12.39 -1.67
C GLN A 69 -8.66 -12.75 -0.19
N ARG A 70 -7.67 -13.48 0.35
CA ARG A 70 -7.62 -13.83 1.78
C ARG A 70 -7.52 -12.62 2.70
N GLN A 71 -6.87 -11.53 2.27
CA GLN A 71 -6.79 -10.29 3.06
C GLN A 71 -8.10 -9.49 3.04
N ARG A 72 -8.88 -9.56 1.95
CA ARG A 72 -10.20 -8.92 1.86
C ARG A 72 -11.23 -9.59 2.75
N ASP A 73 -11.12 -10.91 2.89
CA ASP A 73 -12.06 -11.72 3.67
C ASP A 73 -11.70 -11.76 5.17
N ARG A 74 -10.66 -11.02 5.60
CA ARG A 74 -10.18 -10.93 6.98
C ARG A 74 -10.62 -9.62 7.62
#